data_AF-A0ABD0C3P4-F1
#
_entry.id   AF-A0ABD0C3P4-F1
#
_cell.length_a   1.000
_cell.length_b   1.000
_cell.length_c   1.000
_cell.angle_alpha   90.00
_cell.angle_beta   90.00
_cell.angle_gamma   90.00
#
_symmetry.space_group_name_H-M   'P 1'
#
loop_
_entity.id
_entity.type
_entity.pdbx_description
1 polymer ?
#
loop_
_entity_poly.entity_id
_entity_poly.type
_entity_poly.pdbx_seq_one_letter_code
_entity_poly.pdbx_strand_id
1 'polypeptide(L)' 'MDSVVNFSTYKDNKKNLIGIIGCGNRNFNDLFVQTAKKSAVFEDFFFYTNNHSLTKFKEIK' A
#
# COMPACT_ATOMS: atom_id res chain seq x y z
N MET A 1 -8.08 1.85 10.17
CA MET A 1 -7.50 0.51 9.87
C MET A 1 -8.62 -0.43 9.44
N ASP A 2 -9.71 -0.49 10.23
CA ASP A 2 -10.80 -1.44 10.04
C ASP A 2 -11.51 -1.32 8.69
N SER A 3 -11.66 -0.12 8.13
CA SER A 3 -12.28 0.05 6.80
C SER A 3 -11.51 -0.63 5.67
N VAL A 4 -10.18 -0.54 5.66
CA VAL A 4 -9.32 -1.17 4.64
C VAL A 4 -9.32 -2.68 4.80
N VAL A 5 -9.27 -3.16 6.05
CA VAL A 5 -9.36 -4.59 6.37
C VAL A 5 -10.72 -5.13 5.94
N ASN A 6 -11.81 -4.48 6.33
CA ASN A 6 -13.18 -4.87 5.98
C ASN A 6 -13.39 -4.87 4.46
N PHE A 7 -12.88 -3.87 3.75
CA PHE A 7 -12.94 -3.85 2.28
C PHE A 7 -12.19 -5.04 1.68
N SER A 8 -10.99 -5.34 2.20
CA SER A 8 -10.16 -6.44 1.70
C SER A 8 -10.77 -7.80 1.99
N THR A 9 -11.42 -7.97 3.14
CA THR A 9 -12.06 -9.24 3.55
C THR A 9 -13.49 -9.39 3.05
N TYR A 10 -14.07 -8.36 2.44
CA TYR A 10 -15.40 -8.43 1.87
C TYR A 10 -15.41 -9.27 0.58
N LYS A 11 -16.11 -10.41 0.63
CA LYS A 11 -16.29 -11.33 -0.50
C LYS A 11 -14.93 -11.69 -1.14
N ASP A 12 -14.81 -11.44 -2.44
CA ASP A 12 -13.66 -11.78 -3.26
C ASP A 12 -12.78 -10.57 -3.59
N ASN A 13 -12.97 -9.43 -2.93
CA ASN A 13 -12.20 -8.20 -3.21
C ASN A 13 -10.69 -8.45 -3.17
N LYS A 14 -10.22 -9.28 -2.23
CA LYS A 14 -8.81 -9.67 -2.13
C LYS A 14 -8.27 -10.38 -3.37
N LYS A 15 -9.09 -11.14 -4.11
CA LYS A 15 -8.66 -11.88 -5.31
C LYS A 15 -8.36 -10.94 -6.48
N ASN A 16 -8.96 -9.75 -6.49
CA ASN A 16 -8.77 -8.74 -7.53
C ASN A 16 -7.70 -7.70 -7.16
N LEU A 17 -7.04 -7.86 -6.01
CA LEU A 17 -6.09 -6.89 -5.49
C LEU A 17 -4.69 -7.17 -6.06
N ILE A 18 -4.22 -6.30 -6.95
CA ILE A 18 -2.93 -6.42 -7.65
C ILE A 18 -1.74 -5.83 -6.87
N GLY A 19 -2.01 -4.96 -5.89
CA GLY A 19 -0.96 -4.28 -5.16
C GLY A 19 -1.53 -3.31 -4.13
N ILE A 20 -0.67 -2.86 -3.22
CA ILE A 20 -1.01 -1.88 -2.18
C ILE A 20 0.02 -0.78 -2.23
N ILE A 21 -0.46 0.46 -2.26
CA ILE A 21 0.38 1.64 -2.15
C ILE A 21 0.03 2.34 -0.85
N GLY A 22 1.04 2.49 0.01
CA GLY A 22 0.89 3.14 1.28
C GLY A 22 1.53 4.51 1.31
N CYS A 23 0.82 5.45 1.94
CA CYS A 23 1.35 6.76 2.30
C CYS A 23 1.53 6.84 3.83
N GLY A 24 2.29 7.83 4.27
CA GLY A 24 2.55 8.04 5.68
C GLY A 24 3.47 9.24 5.91
N ASN A 25 3.73 9.52 7.18
CA ASN A 25 4.63 10.59 7.59
C ASN A 25 5.95 9.98 8.10
N ARG A 26 7.09 10.41 7.53
CA ARG A 26 8.42 9.90 7.87
C ARG A 26 8.83 10.18 9.31
N ASN A 27 8.24 11.18 9.95
CA ASN A 27 8.49 11.50 11.36
C ASN A 27 8.03 10.39 12.31
N PHE A 28 7.27 9.41 11.82
CA PHE A 28 6.87 8.24 12.59
C PHE A 28 7.87 7.07 12.48
N ASN A 29 9.07 7.30 11.91
CA ASN A 29 10.18 6.36 11.83
C ASN A 29 9.74 4.97 11.32
N ASP A 30 9.83 3.94 12.17
CA ASP A 30 9.49 2.56 11.82
C ASP A 30 8.01 2.37 11.47
N LEU A 31 7.14 3.25 11.98
CA LEU A 31 5.72 3.25 11.68
C LEU A 31 5.40 3.95 10.35
N PHE A 32 6.39 4.51 9.64
CA PHE A 32 6.20 5.05 8.31
C PHE A 32 5.62 3.96 7.38
N VAL A 33 4.42 4.23 6.85
CA VAL A 33 3.71 3.37 5.89
C VAL A 33 3.35 1.99 6.49
N GLN A 34 3.23 1.89 7.81
CA GLN A 34 3.03 0.63 8.53
C GLN A 34 1.78 -0.15 8.08
N THR A 35 0.67 0.52 7.79
CA THR A 35 -0.57 -0.14 7.36
C THR A 35 -0.34 -0.93 6.09
N ALA A 36 0.29 -0.31 5.10
CA ALA A 36 0.59 -0.96 3.84
C ALA A 36 1.61 -2.08 4.05
N LYS A 37 2.70 -1.85 4.81
CA LYS A 37 3.68 -2.90 5.18
C LYS A 37 3.03 -4.13 5.84
N LYS A 38 2.01 -3.94 6.68
CA LYS A 38 1.27 -5.03 7.35
C LYS A 38 0.26 -5.74 6.44
N SER A 39 -0.30 -5.02 5.47
CA SER A 39 -1.26 -5.56 4.50
C SER A 39 -0.58 -6.16 3.27
N ALA A 40 0.71 -5.86 3.06
CA ALA A 40 1.58 -6.46 2.07
C ALA A 40 1.74 -7.95 2.34
N VAL A 41 1.09 -8.79 1.53
CA VAL A 41 1.46 -10.21 1.39
C VAL A 41 2.29 -10.42 0.12
N PHE A 42 2.44 -9.36 -0.69
CA PHE A 42 3.06 -9.40 -2.00
C PHE A 42 4.45 -8.75 -1.97
N GLU A 43 5.37 -9.35 -2.73
CA GLU A 43 6.81 -9.03 -2.77
C GLU A 43 7.11 -7.62 -3.32
N ASP A 44 6.18 -7.02 -4.06
CA ASP A 44 6.38 -5.71 -4.70
C ASP A 44 5.75 -4.57 -3.89
N PHE A 45 6.51 -4.06 -2.92
CA PHE A 45 6.13 -2.90 -2.12
C PHE A 45 6.88 -1.64 -2.53
N PHE A 46 6.17 -0.62 -3.03
CA PHE A 46 6.76 0.67 -3.39
C PHE A 46 6.34 1.78 -2.41
N PHE A 47 7.33 2.42 -1.78
CA PHE A 47 7.13 3.61 -0.95
C PHE A 47 7.11 4.85 -1.83
N TYR A 48 6.05 5.66 -1.72
CA TYR A 48 5.98 6.96 -2.37
C TYR A 48 6.11 8.07 -1.32
N THR A 49 7.08 8.96 -1.54
CA THR A 49 7.20 10.24 -0.82
C THR A 49 6.99 11.38 -1.81
N ASN A 50 6.71 12.59 -1.33
CA ASN A 50 6.39 13.77 -2.15
C ASN A 50 7.45 14.16 -3.21
N ASN A 51 8.61 13.48 -3.25
CA ASN A 51 9.66 13.67 -4.27
C ASN A 51 9.75 12.54 -5.31
N HIS A 52 8.84 11.56 -5.32
CA HIS A 52 8.82 10.53 -6.36
C HIS A 52 7.87 10.93 -7.50
N SER A 53 8.41 10.92 -8.72
CA SER A 53 7.64 11.21 -9.93
C SER A 53 6.52 10.19 -10.14
N LEU A 54 5.31 10.67 -10.47
CA LEU A 54 4.12 9.88 -10.84
C LEU A 54 4.38 8.89 -11.99
N THR A 55 5.49 9.04 -12.72
CA THR A 55 5.88 8.15 -13.83
C THR A 55 6.11 6.71 -13.42
N LYS A 56 6.62 6.43 -12.21
CA LYS A 56 6.81 5.04 -11.73
C LYS A 56 5.50 4.29 -11.51
N PHE A 57 4.40 5.01 -11.30
CA PHE A 57 3.07 4.44 -11.08
C PHE A 57 2.51 3.74 -12.34
N LYS A 58 2.99 4.14 -13.54
CA LYS A 58 2.56 3.58 -14.83
C LYS A 58 3.29 2.29 -15.23
N GLU A 59 4.37 1.94 -14.53
CA GLU A 59 5.19 0.76 -14.83
C GLU A 59 4.64 -0.51 -14.17
N ILE A 60 3.77 -0.37 -13.16
CA ILE A 60 3.01 -1.47 -12.57
C ILE A 60 1.85 -1.77 -13.53
N LYS A 61 2.10 -2.66 -14.51
CA LYS A 61 1.11 -3.22 -15.43
C LYS A 61 0.78 -4.66 -15.06
#